data_AF-A0AA38F9S3-F1
#
_entry.id   AF-A0AA38F9S3-F1
#
_cell.length_a   1.000
_cell.length_b   1.000
_cell.length_c   1.000
_cell.angle_alpha   90.00
_cell.angle_beta   90.00
_cell.angle_gamma   90.00
#
_symmetry.space_group_name_H-M   'P 1'
#
loop_
_entity.id
_entity.type
_entity.pdbx_description
1 polymer ?
#
loop_
_entity_poly.entity_id
_entity_poly.type
_entity_poly.pdbx_seq_one_letter_code
_entity_poly.pdbx_strand_id
1 'polypeptide(L)'
;RVLPGEPKAQKPEAQKMQLSESEGIEGNTFMVTGGAGFVGTVLCLELMRRGADEVRSLDLRKDSPWITTLRRNGVVCIAGDISRNEDVEKALRGADCVFHLASYGMSAIYGPGEERHLPRIFRLAQMGLLTFTIGEPRVKNDWVYADNPIHALLLA
;
A
#
# COMPACT_ATOMS: atom_id res chain seq x y z
N ARG A 1 7.33 66.66 -3.09
CA ARG A 1 7.74 65.76 -4.20
C ARG A 1 7.98 64.39 -3.57
N VAL A 2 6.96 63.54 -3.54
CA VAL A 2 7.01 62.19 -2.97
C VAL A 2 7.29 61.23 -4.13
N LEU A 3 8.27 60.34 -3.97
CA LEU A 3 8.65 59.37 -4.98
C LEU A 3 7.56 58.28 -5.12
N PRO A 4 7.26 57.80 -6.34
CA PRO A 4 6.30 56.71 -6.53
C PRO A 4 6.85 55.40 -5.95
N GLY A 5 6.00 54.69 -5.20
CA GLY A 5 6.33 53.43 -4.54
C GLY A 5 6.62 52.30 -5.54
N GLU A 6 7.55 51.43 -5.16
CA GLU A 6 7.93 50.25 -5.96
C GLU A 6 6.74 49.31 -6.22
N PRO A 7 6.69 48.63 -7.37
CA PRO A 7 5.68 47.62 -7.65
C PRO A 7 5.86 46.44 -6.69
N LYS A 8 4.80 46.07 -5.97
CA LYS A 8 4.79 44.82 -5.20
C LYS A 8 4.94 43.64 -6.15
N ALA A 9 6.04 42.90 -6.04
CA ALA A 9 6.23 41.63 -6.74
C ALA A 9 5.11 40.66 -6.34
N GLN A 10 4.28 40.26 -7.30
CA GLN A 10 3.33 39.17 -7.14
C GLN A 10 4.11 37.86 -7.02
N LYS A 11 3.92 37.15 -5.90
CA LYS A 11 4.38 35.77 -5.77
C LYS A 11 3.65 34.93 -6.83
N PRO A 12 4.34 34.05 -7.58
CA PRO A 12 3.66 33.16 -8.51
C PRO A 12 2.72 32.26 -7.71
N GLU A 13 1.43 32.29 -8.07
CA GLU A 13 0.44 31.36 -7.55
C GLU A 13 0.86 29.95 -7.94
N ALA A 14 1.00 29.08 -6.94
CA ALA A 14 1.19 27.65 -7.18
C ALA A 14 -0.06 27.13 -7.90
N GLN A 15 0.04 26.92 -9.20
CA GLN A 15 -0.99 26.24 -9.98
C GLN A 15 -1.22 24.87 -9.35
N LYS A 16 -2.42 24.67 -8.78
CA LYS A 16 -2.92 23.35 -8.39
C LYS A 16 -2.96 22.49 -9.67
N MET A 17 -2.00 21.58 -9.83
CA MET A 17 -2.10 20.49 -10.80
C MET A 17 -3.36 19.68 -10.46
N GLN A 18 -4.44 19.89 -11.21
CA GLN A 18 -5.60 19.00 -11.20
C GLN A 18 -5.22 17.79 -12.04
N LEU A 19 -4.62 16.79 -11.41
CA LEU A 19 -4.33 15.52 -12.06
C LEU A 19 -5.66 14.75 -12.27
N SER A 20 -5.84 14.10 -13.42
CA SER A 20 -6.99 13.22 -13.62
C SER A 20 -6.87 11.95 -12.76
N GLU A 21 -7.97 11.25 -12.47
CA GLU A 21 -7.92 10.04 -11.61
C GLU A 21 -7.00 8.94 -12.15
N SER A 22 -6.76 8.89 -13.46
CA SER A 22 -5.92 7.89 -14.14
C SER A 22 -4.56 8.43 -14.62
N GLU A 23 -4.26 9.71 -14.34
CA GLU A 23 -3.01 10.32 -14.76
C GLU A 23 -1.80 9.62 -14.13
N GLY A 24 -0.85 9.22 -14.99
CA GLY A 24 0.32 8.44 -14.58
C GLY A 24 0.06 6.97 -14.30
N ILE A 25 -1.16 6.46 -14.55
CA ILE A 25 -1.49 5.04 -14.41
C ILE A 25 -1.65 4.36 -15.77
N GLU A 26 -2.36 5.00 -16.70
CA GLU A 26 -2.58 4.43 -18.04
C GLU A 26 -1.26 4.16 -18.78
N GLY A 27 -1.13 2.96 -19.35
CA GLY A 27 0.05 2.56 -20.13
C GLY A 27 1.29 2.18 -19.32
N ASN A 28 1.22 2.25 -17.97
CA ASN A 28 2.35 1.91 -17.10
C ASN A 28 2.21 0.49 -16.50
N THR A 29 3.36 -0.12 -16.22
CA THR A 29 3.50 -1.40 -15.52
C THR A 29 3.79 -1.17 -14.02
N PHE A 30 2.95 -1.75 -13.17
CA PHE A 30 3.08 -1.63 -11.71
C PHE A 30 3.44 -2.95 -11.05
N MET A 31 4.31 -2.87 -10.05
CA MET A 31 4.73 -4.02 -9.25
C MET A 31 4.36 -3.80 -7.78
N VAL A 32 3.54 -4.69 -7.20
CA VAL A 32 3.09 -4.61 -5.81
C VAL A 32 3.65 -5.80 -5.02
N THR A 33 4.54 -5.54 -4.08
CA THR A 33 4.95 -6.58 -3.11
C THR A 33 3.91 -6.67 -2.00
N GLY A 34 3.60 -7.88 -1.51
CA GLY A 34 2.47 -8.08 -0.60
C GLY A 34 1.10 -7.83 -1.27
N GLY A 35 1.04 -7.94 -2.60
CA GLY A 35 -0.16 -7.67 -3.37
C GLY A 35 -1.32 -8.64 -3.06
N ALA A 36 -1.05 -9.84 -2.52
CA ALA A 36 -2.09 -10.75 -2.02
C ALA A 36 -2.40 -10.56 -0.51
N GLY A 37 -2.07 -9.38 0.02
CA GLY A 37 -2.50 -8.87 1.31
C GLY A 37 -3.79 -8.04 1.22
N PHE A 38 -4.24 -7.54 2.38
CA PHE A 38 -5.46 -6.75 2.51
C PHE A 38 -5.42 -5.46 1.66
N VAL A 39 -4.45 -4.58 1.93
CA VAL A 39 -4.26 -3.33 1.16
C VAL A 39 -3.80 -3.63 -0.27
N GLY A 40 -2.85 -4.56 -0.41
CA GLY A 40 -2.26 -4.89 -1.70
C GLY A 40 -3.28 -5.35 -2.73
N THR A 41 -4.30 -6.12 -2.34
CA THR A 41 -5.29 -6.59 -3.31
C THR A 41 -6.14 -5.44 -3.84
N VAL A 42 -6.61 -4.55 -2.95
CA VAL A 42 -7.42 -3.40 -3.35
C VAL A 42 -6.60 -2.48 -4.26
N LEU A 43 -5.33 -2.22 -3.93
CA LEU A 43 -4.44 -1.43 -4.77
C LEU A 43 -4.26 -2.05 -6.16
N CYS A 44 -4.01 -3.36 -6.24
CA CYS A 44 -3.84 -4.03 -7.53
C CYS A 44 -5.10 -3.91 -8.40
N LEU A 45 -6.28 -4.13 -7.81
CA LEU A 45 -7.55 -4.01 -8.51
C LEU A 45 -7.82 -2.58 -8.98
N GLU A 46 -7.47 -1.59 -8.17
CA GLU A 46 -7.66 -0.18 -8.50
C GLU A 46 -6.71 0.28 -9.62
N LEU A 47 -5.46 -0.19 -9.63
CA LEU A 47 -4.52 0.06 -10.72
C LEU A 47 -5.03 -0.53 -12.04
N MET A 48 -5.53 -1.77 -12.02
CA MET A 48 -6.17 -2.38 -13.20
C MET A 48 -7.40 -1.57 -13.65
N ARG A 49 -8.27 -1.16 -12.71
CA ARG A 49 -9.48 -0.38 -13.00
C ARG A 49 -9.16 0.97 -13.64
N ARG A 50 -8.04 1.59 -13.26
CA ARG A 50 -7.57 2.88 -13.77
C ARG A 50 -6.75 2.78 -15.06
N GLY A 51 -6.65 1.60 -15.65
CA GLY A 51 -6.06 1.42 -16.98
C GLY A 51 -4.56 1.16 -17.00
N ALA A 52 -3.97 0.71 -15.89
CA ALA A 52 -2.60 0.19 -15.92
C ALA A 52 -2.46 -0.87 -17.03
N ASP A 53 -1.36 -0.83 -17.78
CA ASP A 53 -1.09 -1.79 -18.84
C ASP A 53 -0.86 -3.19 -18.25
N GLU A 54 -0.11 -3.23 -17.15
CA GLU A 54 0.10 -4.45 -16.39
C GLU A 54 0.23 -4.17 -14.89
N VAL A 55 -0.36 -5.04 -14.07
CA VAL A 55 -0.17 -5.04 -12.62
C VAL A 55 0.34 -6.41 -12.19
N ARG A 56 1.45 -6.42 -11.45
CA ARG A 56 2.10 -7.61 -10.91
C ARG A 56 2.03 -7.62 -9.40
N SER A 57 1.81 -8.78 -8.81
CA SER A 57 1.76 -8.99 -7.36
C SER A 57 2.82 -10.02 -6.96
N LEU A 58 3.77 -9.66 -6.09
CA LEU A 58 4.73 -10.59 -5.47
C LEU A 58 4.28 -10.91 -4.05
N ASP A 59 4.01 -12.18 -3.77
CA ASP A 59 3.63 -12.64 -2.44
C ASP A 59 4.25 -14.01 -2.14
N LEU A 60 4.50 -14.26 -0.85
CA LEU A 60 5.01 -15.55 -0.37
C LEU A 60 3.95 -16.64 -0.52
N ARG A 61 2.67 -16.28 -0.42
CA ARG A 61 1.54 -17.21 -0.56
C ARG A 61 1.36 -17.57 -2.04
N LYS A 62 1.15 -18.86 -2.31
CA LYS A 62 0.92 -19.37 -3.67
C LYS A 62 -0.57 -19.47 -4.02
N ASP A 63 -1.38 -19.77 -3.02
CA ASP A 63 -2.81 -19.97 -3.14
C ASP A 63 -3.55 -19.25 -1.99
N SER A 64 -4.53 -18.44 -2.36
CA SER A 64 -5.48 -17.81 -1.43
C SER A 64 -6.70 -17.29 -2.21
N PRO A 65 -7.81 -16.95 -1.52
CA PRO A 65 -8.93 -16.28 -2.16
C PRO A 65 -8.51 -14.97 -2.85
N TRP A 66 -7.60 -14.21 -2.25
CA TRP A 66 -7.06 -12.96 -2.79
C TRP A 66 -6.30 -13.18 -4.10
N ILE A 67 -5.41 -14.17 -4.17
CA ILE A 67 -4.69 -14.53 -5.41
C ILE A 67 -5.67 -14.94 -6.50
N THR A 68 -6.70 -15.71 -6.14
CA THR A 68 -7.74 -16.10 -7.10
C THR A 68 -8.48 -14.86 -7.64
N THR A 69 -8.83 -13.91 -6.79
CA THR A 69 -9.47 -12.64 -7.19
C THR A 69 -8.55 -11.81 -8.09
N LEU A 70 -7.27 -11.67 -7.73
CA LEU A 70 -6.28 -10.95 -8.51
C LEU A 70 -6.13 -11.52 -9.92
N ARG A 71 -5.92 -12.84 -10.03
CA ARG A 71 -5.80 -13.53 -11.33
C ARG A 71 -7.05 -13.33 -12.21
N ARG A 72 -8.25 -13.37 -11.62
CA ARG A 72 -9.50 -13.13 -12.37
C ARG A 72 -9.62 -11.72 -12.94
N ASN A 73 -8.91 -10.75 -12.35
CA ASN A 73 -8.92 -9.35 -12.79
C ASN A 73 -7.67 -8.98 -13.59
N GLY A 74 -6.94 -9.95 -14.13
CA GLY A 74 -5.78 -9.71 -15.01
C GLY A 74 -4.47 -9.40 -14.30
N VAL A 75 -4.41 -9.49 -12.97
CA VAL A 75 -3.17 -9.25 -12.21
C VAL A 75 -2.25 -10.46 -12.30
N VAL A 76 -0.99 -10.22 -12.67
CA VAL A 76 0.06 -11.23 -12.75
C VAL A 76 0.57 -11.56 -11.35
N CYS A 77 0.19 -12.72 -10.81
CA CYS A 77 0.60 -13.15 -9.48
C CYS A 77 1.89 -13.96 -9.52
N ILE A 78 2.96 -13.43 -8.93
CA ILE A 78 4.30 -14.02 -8.81
C ILE A 78 4.45 -14.56 -7.38
N ALA A 79 4.70 -15.87 -7.27
CA ALA A 79 5.06 -16.47 -6.00
C ALA A 79 6.56 -16.30 -5.76
N GLY A 80 6.95 -15.69 -4.64
CA GLY A 80 8.35 -15.50 -4.28
C GLY A 80 8.51 -14.88 -2.89
N ASP A 81 9.73 -14.91 -2.38
CA ASP A 81 10.09 -14.38 -1.07
C ASP A 81 10.82 -13.05 -1.23
N ILE A 82 10.29 -11.98 -0.66
CA ILE A 82 10.88 -10.64 -0.74
C ILE A 82 12.28 -10.55 -0.10
N SER A 83 12.64 -11.49 0.78
CA SER A 83 13.99 -11.58 1.36
C SER A 83 15.02 -12.19 0.41
N ARG A 84 14.60 -12.74 -0.74
CA ARG A 84 15.48 -13.33 -1.76
C ARG A 84 15.65 -12.37 -2.92
N ASN A 85 16.86 -11.84 -3.08
CA ASN A 85 17.18 -10.89 -4.16
C ASN A 85 16.76 -11.38 -5.55
N GLU A 86 16.95 -12.68 -5.85
CA GLU A 86 16.56 -13.26 -7.14
C GLU A 86 15.06 -13.13 -7.43
N ASP A 87 14.21 -13.35 -6.42
CA ASP A 87 12.76 -13.24 -6.56
C ASP A 87 12.34 -11.77 -6.76
N VAL A 88 13.01 -10.85 -6.06
CA VAL A 88 12.80 -9.40 -6.20
C VAL A 88 13.21 -8.92 -7.59
N GLU A 89 14.45 -9.20 -8.02
CA GLU A 89 14.95 -8.79 -9.33
C GLU A 89 14.10 -9.32 -10.48
N LYS A 90 13.62 -10.55 -10.37
CA LYS A 90 12.71 -11.14 -11.36
C LYS A 90 11.38 -10.38 -11.40
N ALA A 91 10.80 -10.06 -10.25
CA ALA A 91 9.51 -9.39 -10.15
C ALA A 91 9.55 -7.93 -10.62
N LEU A 92 10.62 -7.18 -10.26
CA LEU A 92 10.75 -5.76 -10.57
C LEU A 92 11.11 -5.46 -12.04
N ARG A 93 11.56 -6.46 -12.81
CA ARG A 93 12.12 -6.25 -14.15
C ARG A 93 11.11 -5.61 -15.11
N GLY A 94 11.39 -4.39 -15.57
CA GLY A 94 10.52 -3.66 -16.50
C GLY A 94 9.25 -3.11 -15.87
N ALA A 95 9.19 -2.97 -14.55
CA ALA A 95 8.14 -2.19 -13.89
C ALA A 95 8.49 -0.69 -13.93
N ASP A 96 7.51 0.16 -14.19
CA ASP A 96 7.65 1.62 -14.17
C ASP A 96 7.50 2.16 -12.75
N CYS A 97 6.71 1.49 -11.91
CA CYS A 97 6.48 1.86 -10.53
C CYS A 97 6.35 0.64 -9.60
N VAL A 98 6.87 0.76 -8.38
CA VAL A 98 6.87 -0.29 -7.37
C VAL A 98 6.18 0.20 -6.09
N PHE A 99 5.15 -0.51 -5.65
CA PHE A 99 4.55 -0.35 -4.33
C PHE A 99 5.02 -1.47 -3.41
N HIS A 100 5.69 -1.10 -2.32
CA HIS A 100 6.19 -2.07 -1.36
C HIS A 100 5.23 -2.24 -0.16
N LEU A 101 4.42 -3.29 -0.17
CA LEU A 101 3.46 -3.60 0.92
C LEU A 101 3.74 -4.95 1.59
N ALA A 102 4.78 -5.68 1.14
CA ALA A 102 5.21 -6.89 1.80
C ALA A 102 5.76 -6.55 3.19
N SER A 103 5.09 -7.05 4.23
CA SER A 103 5.55 -6.88 5.61
C SER A 103 5.21 -8.13 6.42
N TYR A 104 6.11 -8.47 7.34
CA TYR A 104 5.91 -9.53 8.32
C TYR A 104 5.54 -8.90 9.67
N GLY A 105 4.38 -9.24 10.21
CA GLY A 105 3.99 -8.81 11.56
C GLY A 105 3.09 -7.57 11.64
N MET A 106 2.71 -6.96 10.51
CA MET A 106 1.61 -6.00 10.47
C MET A 106 0.29 -6.75 10.75
N SER A 107 -0.05 -6.88 12.02
CA SER A 107 -0.94 -7.94 12.50
C SER A 107 -2.41 -7.56 12.47
N ALA A 108 -2.73 -6.29 12.31
CA ALA A 108 -4.09 -5.84 12.07
C ALA A 108 -4.08 -4.35 11.69
N ILE A 109 -4.43 -4.03 10.45
CA ILE A 109 -5.23 -2.81 10.22
C ILE A 109 -6.66 -3.28 10.47
N TYR A 110 -7.30 -2.76 11.52
CA TYR A 110 -8.68 -3.10 11.86
C TYR A 110 -9.59 -1.87 11.71
N GLY A 111 -10.86 -2.09 11.37
CA GLY A 111 -11.85 -1.04 11.15
C GLY A 111 -13.28 -1.62 11.13
N PRO A 112 -14.32 -0.78 10.93
CA PRO A 112 -15.71 -1.23 10.92
C PRO A 112 -15.94 -2.34 9.87
N GLY A 113 -16.43 -3.51 10.31
CA GLY A 113 -16.70 -4.69 9.44
C GLY A 113 -15.56 -5.72 9.34
N GLU A 114 -14.48 -5.58 10.12
CA GLU A 114 -13.38 -6.55 10.18
C GLU A 114 -13.79 -7.79 10.99
N GLU A 115 -13.98 -8.96 10.35
CA GLU A 115 -14.41 -10.19 11.05
C GLU A 115 -13.30 -11.27 11.18
N ARG A 116 -12.16 -11.07 10.52
CA ARG A 116 -11.14 -12.11 10.32
C ARG A 116 -10.10 -12.14 11.44
N HIS A 117 -9.71 -10.96 11.90
CA HIS A 117 -8.69 -10.78 12.91
C HIS A 117 -9.34 -10.67 14.29
N LEU A 118 -10.53 -10.06 14.42
CA LEU A 118 -11.31 -9.94 15.67
C LEU A 118 -11.26 -11.19 16.58
N PRO A 119 -11.54 -12.41 16.11
CA PRO A 119 -11.47 -13.61 16.96
C PRO A 119 -10.07 -13.88 17.53
N ARG A 120 -9.02 -13.58 16.75
CA ARG A 120 -7.62 -13.67 17.17
C ARG A 120 -7.24 -12.53 18.12
N ILE A 121 -7.74 -11.31 17.90
CA ILE A 121 -7.59 -10.17 18.83
C ILE A 121 -8.13 -10.56 20.21
N PHE A 122 -9.39 -11.01 20.27
CA PHE A 122 -10.03 -11.40 21.51
C PHE A 122 -9.30 -12.55 22.21
N ARG A 123 -8.85 -13.55 21.45
CA ARG A 123 -8.06 -14.66 22.01
C ARG A 123 -6.73 -14.17 22.61
N LEU A 124 -6.01 -13.29 21.92
CA LEU A 124 -4.76 -12.73 22.44
C LEU A 124 -4.99 -11.85 23.68
N ALA A 125 -6.13 -11.15 23.74
CA ALA A 125 -6.52 -10.34 24.90
C ALA A 125 -6.83 -11.22 26.11
N GLN A 126 -7.63 -12.27 25.91
CA GLN A 126 -7.96 -13.26 26.94
C GLN A 126 -6.72 -13.98 27.48
N MET A 127 -5.69 -14.17 26.65
CA MET A 127 -4.42 -14.76 27.04
C MET A 127 -3.44 -13.77 27.70
N GLY A 128 -3.81 -12.48 27.82
CA GLY A 128 -2.93 -11.45 28.37
C GLY A 128 -1.73 -11.09 27.49
N LEU A 129 -1.77 -11.44 26.19
CA LEU A 129 -0.67 -11.27 25.23
C LEU A 129 -0.81 -10.03 24.34
N LEU A 130 -1.79 -9.16 24.64
CA LEU A 130 -1.96 -7.86 24.00
C LEU A 130 -1.24 -6.79 24.82
N THR A 131 0.08 -6.72 24.66
CA THR A 131 0.89 -5.59 25.11
C THR A 131 0.94 -4.55 23.99
N PHE A 132 0.28 -3.41 24.15
CA PHE A 132 0.43 -2.27 23.24
C PHE A 132 1.67 -1.47 23.67
N THR A 133 2.60 -1.27 22.76
CA THR A 133 3.72 -0.36 22.96
C THR A 133 4.08 0.22 21.60
N ILE A 134 3.97 1.54 21.46
CA ILE A 134 4.18 2.26 20.19
C ILE A 134 5.65 2.70 20.16
N GLY A 135 6.36 2.39 19.07
CA GLY A 135 7.68 2.97 18.78
C GLY A 135 8.91 2.25 19.35
N GLU A 136 8.80 1.01 19.85
CA GLU A 136 9.96 0.24 20.32
C GLU A 136 10.46 -0.83 19.32
N PRO A 137 11.78 -0.96 19.08
CA PRO A 137 12.34 -1.96 18.15
C PRO A 137 12.10 -3.43 18.54
N ARG A 138 11.63 -3.71 19.76
CA ARG A 138 11.38 -5.07 20.26
C ARG A 138 9.92 -5.50 20.12
N VAL A 139 9.07 -4.64 19.57
CA VAL A 139 7.65 -4.93 19.36
C VAL A 139 7.51 -6.09 18.39
N LYS A 140 6.88 -7.18 18.84
CA LYS A 140 6.67 -8.40 18.04
C LYS A 140 5.40 -8.34 17.18
N ASN A 141 4.48 -7.42 17.48
CA ASN A 141 3.26 -7.18 16.70
C ASN A 141 2.87 -5.70 16.79
N ASP A 142 2.75 -5.04 15.66
CA ASP A 142 2.26 -3.66 15.59
C ASP A 142 0.77 -3.65 15.22
N TRP A 143 -0.01 -2.94 16.02
CA TRP A 143 -1.47 -2.88 15.94
C TRP A 143 -1.87 -1.41 15.79
N VAL A 144 -2.07 -1.00 14.54
CA VAL A 144 -2.40 0.38 14.21
C VAL A 144 -3.90 0.46 13.93
N TYR A 145 -4.61 1.20 14.79
CA TYR A 145 -5.95 1.65 14.48
C TYR A 145 -5.86 2.76 13.43
N ALA A 146 -6.46 2.54 12.27
CA ALA A 146 -6.49 3.53 11.20
C ALA A 146 -7.94 3.84 10.85
N ASP A 147 -8.41 5.05 11.18
CA ASP A 147 -9.70 5.57 10.71
C ASP A 147 -9.72 5.71 9.17
N ASN A 148 -8.53 5.85 8.57
CA ASN A 148 -8.30 5.84 7.14
C ASN A 148 -7.01 5.06 6.82
N PRO A 149 -7.07 3.92 6.11
CA PRO A 149 -5.90 3.10 5.81
C PRO A 149 -4.82 3.85 5.00
N ILE A 150 -5.18 4.93 4.28
CA ILE A 150 -4.21 5.77 3.54
C ILE A 150 -3.27 6.54 4.50
N HIS A 151 -3.74 6.93 5.69
CA HIS A 151 -2.87 7.62 6.67
C HIS A 151 -1.82 6.69 7.27
N ALA A 152 -2.12 5.39 7.41
CA ALA A 152 -1.15 4.42 7.91
C ALA A 152 0.04 4.23 6.94
N LEU A 153 -0.16 4.43 5.62
CA LEU A 153 0.94 4.39 4.64
C LEU A 153 1.81 5.66 4.63
N LEU A 154 1.30 6.81 5.08
CA LEU A 154 2.05 8.07 5.11
C LEU A 154 2.95 8.20 6.36
N LEU A 155 2.71 7.38 7.38
CA LEU A 155 3.43 7.40 8.66
C LEU A 155 4.46 6.26 8.80
N ALA A 156 4.55 5.38 7.80
CA ALA A 156 5.54 4.30 7.70
C ALA A 156 6.75 4.76 6.87
#